data_AF-A0A7V7DTX0-F1
#
_entry.id   AF-A0A7V7DTX0-F1
#
_cell.length_a   1.000
_cell.length_b   1.000
_cell.length_c   1.000
_cell.angle_alpha   90.00
_cell.angle_beta   90.00
_cell.angle_gamma   90.00
#
_symmetry.space_group_name_H-M   'P 1'
#
loop_
_entity.id
_entity.type
_entity.pdbx_description
1 polymer ?
#
loop_
_entity_poly.entity_id
_entity_poly.type
_entity_poly.pdbx_seq_one_letter_code
_entity_poly.pdbx_strand_id
1 'polypeptide(L)'
;MNPYKILNIDREAGKKDIILAASAALRERRFSAREVALAQKELLDPASRSVHDFLHFLDVEAPLRRPSSRKASNRPLVFLERLCVFDEDV
;
A
#
# COMPACT_ATOMS: atom_id res chain seq x y z
N MET A 1 -10.49 -0.05 -8.01
CA MET A 1 -10.63 1.33 -8.54
C MET A 1 -9.56 2.19 -7.88
N ASN A 2 -8.96 3.19 -8.54
CA ASN A 2 -7.98 4.07 -7.87
C ASN A 2 -8.63 5.43 -7.56
N PRO A 3 -8.97 5.72 -6.30
CA PRO A 3 -9.68 6.94 -5.91
C PRO A 3 -8.86 8.22 -6.19
N TYR A 4 -7.54 8.16 -6.12
CA TYR A 4 -6.64 9.29 -6.45
C TYR A 4 -6.71 9.68 -7.93
N LYS A 5 -6.83 8.70 -8.83
CA LYS A 5 -6.94 8.97 -10.27
C LYS A 5 -8.31 9.50 -10.67
N ILE A 6 -9.38 9.08 -9.99
CA ILE A 6 -10.75 9.51 -10.29
C ILE A 6 -10.97 10.96 -9.86
N LEU A 7 -10.47 11.29 -8.67
CA LEU A 7 -10.55 12.64 -8.13
C LEU A 7 -9.42 13.54 -8.66
N ASN A 8 -8.41 12.99 -9.32
CA ASN A 8 -7.25 13.71 -9.83
C ASN A 8 -6.53 14.51 -8.73
N ILE A 9 -6.16 13.81 -7.66
CA ILE A 9 -5.51 14.39 -6.48
C ILE A 9 -4.28 13.59 -6.06
N ASP A 10 -3.36 14.26 -5.36
CA ASP A 10 -2.16 13.65 -4.79
C ASP A 10 -2.43 13.01 -3.42
N ARG A 11 -1.49 12.14 -3.00
CA ARG A 11 -1.53 11.46 -1.69
C ARG A 11 -1.67 12.42 -0.51
N GLU A 12 -1.03 13.58 -0.60
CA GLU A 12 -0.98 14.59 0.46
C GLU A 12 -2.25 15.45 0.54
N ALA A 13 -3.22 15.24 -0.35
CA ALA A 13 -4.45 16.02 -0.39
C ALA A 13 -5.21 15.99 0.95
N GLY A 14 -5.61 17.17 1.41
CA GLY A 14 -6.41 17.33 2.61
C GLY A 14 -7.87 16.94 2.38
N LYS A 15 -8.64 16.83 3.48
CA LYS A 15 -10.08 16.54 3.40
C LYS A 15 -10.85 17.55 2.56
N LYS A 16 -10.47 18.84 2.62
CA LYS A 16 -11.10 19.91 1.83
C LYS A 16 -10.83 19.73 0.33
N ASP A 17 -9.60 19.37 -0.02
CA ASP A 17 -9.18 19.18 -1.41
C ASP A 17 -9.90 17.97 -2.03
N ILE A 18 -10.08 16.88 -1.28
CA ILE A 18 -10.85 15.70 -1.71
C ILE A 18 -12.29 16.09 -2.07
N ILE A 19 -12.94 16.93 -1.26
CA ILE A 19 -14.32 17.38 -1.51
C ILE A 19 -14.38 18.29 -2.74
N LEU A 20 -13.44 19.22 -2.87
CA LEU A 20 -13.35 20.10 -4.04
C LEU A 20 -13.11 19.28 -5.31
N ALA A 21 -12.20 18.33 -5.27
CA ALA A 21 -11.88 17.43 -6.36
C ALA A 21 -13.07 16.56 -6.77
N ALA A 22 -13.84 16.02 -5.82
CA ALA A 22 -15.08 15.30 -6.10
C ALA A 22 -16.10 16.19 -6.82
N SER A 23 -16.25 17.44 -6.40
CA SER A 23 -17.15 18.37 -7.08
C SER A 23 -16.68 18.72 -8.51
N ALA A 24 -15.38 18.82 -8.72
CA ALA A 24 -14.78 19.04 -10.04
C ALA A 24 -14.98 17.82 -10.96
N ALA A 25 -14.71 16.61 -10.46
CA ALA A 25 -14.91 15.36 -11.20
C ALA A 25 -16.38 15.14 -11.62
N LEU A 26 -17.34 15.51 -10.75
CA LEU A 26 -18.77 15.48 -11.09
C LEU A 26 -19.12 16.48 -12.21
N ARG A 27 -18.49 17.67 -12.21
CA ARG A 27 -18.71 18.69 -13.25
C ARG A 27 -18.10 18.28 -14.59
N GLU A 28 -16.92 17.65 -14.57
CA GLU A 28 -16.24 17.15 -15.77
C GLU A 28 -16.96 15.96 -16.42
N ARG A 29 -17.86 15.27 -15.69
CA ARG A 29 -18.63 14.09 -16.15
C ARG A 29 -17.76 12.97 -16.75
N ARG A 30 -16.48 12.93 -16.39
CA ARG A 30 -15.53 11.90 -16.86
C ARG A 30 -15.78 10.53 -16.24
N PHE A 31 -16.29 10.52 -15.01
CA PHE A 31 -16.63 9.31 -14.26
C PHE A 31 -18.10 9.35 -13.86
N SER A 32 -18.70 8.19 -13.59
CA SER A 32 -20.09 8.16 -13.13
C SER A 32 -20.23 8.80 -11.75
N ALA A 33 -21.38 9.41 -11.46
CA ALA A 33 -21.61 10.03 -10.16
C ALA A 33 -21.45 9.03 -9.00
N ARG A 34 -21.79 7.75 -9.23
CA ARG A 34 -21.63 6.67 -8.25
C ARG A 34 -20.15 6.42 -7.95
N GLU A 35 -19.31 6.39 -8.98
CA GLU A 35 -17.87 6.18 -8.85
C GLU A 35 -17.19 7.32 -8.12
N VAL A 36 -17.55 8.57 -8.43
CA VAL A 36 -17.00 9.74 -7.72
C VAL A 36 -17.40 9.72 -6.25
N ALA A 37 -18.66 9.38 -5.95
CA ALA A 37 -19.14 9.27 -4.57
C ALA A 37 -18.44 8.15 -3.78
N LEU A 38 -18.20 7.00 -4.42
CA LEU A 38 -17.45 5.90 -3.81
C LEU A 38 -16.00 6.31 -3.54
N ALA A 39 -15.31 6.91 -4.51
CA ALA A 39 -13.95 7.38 -4.36
C ALA A 39 -13.82 8.43 -3.24
N GLN A 40 -14.76 9.36 -3.16
CA GLN A 40 -14.82 10.35 -2.08
C GLN A 40 -15.01 9.67 -0.71
N LYS A 41 -15.91 8.70 -0.61
CA LYS A 41 -16.17 7.96 0.64
C LYS A 41 -14.93 7.19 1.10
N GLU A 42 -14.26 6.48 0.20
CA GLU A 42 -13.06 5.70 0.49
C GLU A 42 -11.88 6.58 0.95
N LEU A 43 -11.73 7.79 0.40
CA LEU A 43 -10.65 8.71 0.80
C LEU A 43 -10.94 9.52 2.07
N LEU A 44 -12.22 9.71 2.42
CA LEU A 44 -12.62 10.37 3.67
C LEU A 44 -12.50 9.44 4.89
N ASP A 45 -12.65 8.13 4.69
CA ASP A 45 -12.42 7.13 5.72
C ASP A 45 -10.91 6.86 5.91
N PRO A 46 -10.34 7.10 7.10
CA PRO A 46 -8.90 6.92 7.33
C PRO A 46 -8.41 5.48 7.15
N ALA A 47 -9.24 4.48 7.46
CA ALA A 47 -8.87 3.08 7.30
C ALA A 47 -8.75 2.73 5.81
N SER A 48 -9.80 3.04 5.04
CA SER A 48 -9.81 2.86 3.59
C SER A 48 -8.71 3.66 2.90
N ARG A 49 -8.48 4.92 3.29
CA ARG A 49 -7.40 5.76 2.77
C ARG A 49 -6.03 5.12 2.97
N SER A 50 -5.76 4.56 4.15
CA SER A 50 -4.48 3.89 4.44
C SER A 50 -4.25 2.67 3.54
N VAL A 51 -5.31 1.92 3.23
CA VAL A 51 -5.25 0.79 2.29
C VAL A 51 -4.95 1.29 0.88
N HIS A 52 -5.60 2.36 0.41
CA HIS A 52 -5.33 2.93 -0.90
C HIS A 52 -3.94 3.57 -1.01
N ASP A 53 -3.45 4.20 0.06
CA ASP A 53 -2.08 4.72 0.15
C ASP A 53 -1.07 3.60 -0.06
N PHE A 54 -1.24 2.49 0.64
CA PHE A 54 -0.41 1.31 0.47
C PHE A 54 -0.53 0.79 -0.97
N LEU A 55 -1.73 0.49 -1.45
CA LEU A 55 -1.91 -0.13 -2.77
C LEU A 55 -1.42 0.72 -3.95
N HIS A 56 -1.43 2.05 -3.83
CA HIS A 56 -1.15 2.94 -4.97
C HIS A 56 0.17 3.71 -4.87
N PHE A 57 0.73 3.86 -3.67
CA PHE A 57 1.99 4.59 -3.44
C PHE A 57 3.10 3.71 -2.85
N LEU A 58 2.93 2.39 -2.82
CA LEU A 58 4.03 1.47 -2.52
C LEU A 58 5.13 1.55 -3.58
N ASP A 59 6.29 2.02 -3.15
CA ASP A 59 7.52 1.92 -3.93
C ASP A 59 8.14 0.52 -3.75
N VAL A 60 7.89 -0.34 -4.73
CA VAL A 60 8.45 -1.70 -4.81
C VAL A 60 9.89 -1.73 -5.32
N GLU A 61 10.48 -0.62 -5.75
CA GLU A 61 11.88 -0.60 -6.17
C GLU A 61 12.84 -0.68 -4.98
N ALA A 62 12.44 -0.16 -3.83
CA ALA A 62 13.23 -0.22 -2.59
C ALA A 62 13.58 -1.65 -2.12
N PRO A 63 12.64 -2.63 -2.08
CA PRO A 63 12.95 -4.01 -1.68
C PRO A 63 13.65 -4.86 -2.77
N LEU A 64 13.65 -4.46 -4.04
CA LEU A 64 14.40 -5.15 -5.11
C LEU A 64 15.89 -4.83 -5.09
N ARG A 65 16.29 -3.81 -4.33
CA ARG A 65 17.69 -3.58 -3.97
C ARG A 65 18.12 -4.77 -3.13
N ARG A 66 18.65 -5.81 -3.81
CA ARG A 66 19.17 -7.02 -3.19
C ARG A 66 19.91 -6.60 -1.92
N PRO A 67 19.52 -7.04 -0.72
CA PRO A 67 20.34 -6.81 0.45
C PRO A 67 21.71 -7.34 0.04
N SER A 68 22.71 -6.45 -0.02
CA SER A 68 24.07 -6.83 -0.41
C SER A 68 24.38 -8.09 0.36
N SER A 69 24.50 -9.21 -0.35
CA SER A 69 24.71 -10.53 0.23
C SER A 69 25.69 -10.35 1.38
N ARG A 70 25.20 -10.45 2.63
CA ARG A 70 26.08 -10.39 3.80
C ARG A 70 27.12 -11.44 3.48
N LYS A 71 28.38 -11.03 3.30
CA LYS A 71 29.48 -11.94 2.97
C LYS A 71 29.27 -13.17 3.83
N ALA A 72 28.92 -14.29 3.19
CA ALA A 72 28.71 -15.53 3.89
C ALA A 72 29.99 -15.74 4.68
N SER A 73 29.91 -15.64 6.00
CA SER A 73 31.02 -16.09 6.82
C SER A 73 31.10 -17.58 6.52
N ASN A 74 32.13 -18.00 5.77
CA ASN A 74 32.49 -19.41 5.55
C ASN A 74 32.91 -20.08 6.86
N ARG A 75 32.31 -19.71 7.99
CA ARG A 75 32.39 -20.48 9.21
C ARG A 75 31.57 -21.73 8.94
N PRO A 76 32.15 -22.93 8.96
CA PRO A 76 31.35 -24.14 8.94
C PRO A 76 30.35 -24.00 10.08
N LEU A 77 29.08 -24.29 9.80
CA LEU A 77 27.97 -24.21 10.75
C LEU A 77 28.06 -25.37 11.74
N VAL A 78 29.22 -25.53 12.40
CA VAL A 78 29.51 -26.57 13.41
C VAL A 78 28.75 -26.37 14.72
N PHE A 79 28.00 -25.27 14.85
CA PHE A 79 27.26 -24.93 16.08
C PHE A 79 25.73 -24.87 15.87
N LEU A 80 25.22 -25.33 14.72
CA LEU A 80 23.77 -25.46 14.55
C LEU A 80 23.31 -26.74 15.22
N GLU A 81 22.90 -26.63 16.48
CA GLU A 81 22.17 -27.68 17.17
C GLU A 81 20.79 -27.86 16.54
N ARG A 82 20.44 -29.11 16.21
CA ARG A 82 19.10 -29.44 15.73
C ARG A 82 18.14 -29.22 16.89
N LEU A 83 17.21 -28.27 16.72
CA LEU A 83 16.12 -28.06 17.66
C LEU A 83 15.11 -29.20 17.51
N CYS A 84 15.17 -30.18 18.41
CA CYS A 84 14.20 -31.28 18.50
C CYS A 84 12.87 -30.87 19.14
N VAL A 85 12.59 -29.57 19.26
CA VAL A 85 11.37 -29.02 19.90
C VAL A 85 10.08 -29.50 19.20
N PHE A 86 10.19 -30.02 17.98
CA PHE A 86 9.08 -30.52 17.17
C PHE A 86 9.15 -32.02 16.87
N ASP A 87 10.12 -32.73 17.42
CA ASP A 87 10.13 -34.19 17.30
C ASP A 87 9.09 -34.70 18.32
N GLU A 88 7.86 -34.94 17.86
CA GLU A 88 6.80 -35.53 18.70
C GLU A 88 7.19 -36.96 19.11
N ASP A 89 7.14 -37.24 20.41
CA ASP A 89 7.41 -38.55 20.99
C ASP A 89 6.33 -39.55 20.50
N VAL A 90 6.70 -40.47 19.62
CA VAL A 90 5.88 -41.60 19.15
C VAL A 90 6.04 -42.81 20.06
#